data_AF-A0A9E5GSL5-F1
#
_entry.id   AF-A0A9E5GSL5-F1
#
_cell.length_a   1.000
_cell.length_b   1.000
_cell.length_c   1.000
_cell.angle_alpha   90.00
_cell.angle_beta   90.00
_cell.angle_gamma   90.00
#
_symmetry.space_group_name_H-M   'P 1'
#
loop_
_entity.id
_entity.type
_entity.pdbx_description
1 polymer ?
#
loop_
_entity_poly.entity_id
_entity_poly.type
_entity_poly.pdbx_seq_one_letter_code
_entity_poly.pdbx_strand_id
1 'polypeptide(L)' 'MSLKKKLMEILFDVFDMISFLVFVGGIVLFIRFFVANPYTVVGASMYPAFEENDFIVVDKITPRFGEIKRGDVIVFVPP' A
#
# COMPACT_ATOMS: atom_id res chain seq x y z
N MET A 1 -36.05 -16.91 22.23
CA MET A 1 -35.34 -15.68 21.83
C MET A 1 -36.19 -14.96 20.81
N SER A 2 -36.62 -13.72 21.07
CA SER A 2 -37.51 -13.00 20.15
C SER A 2 -36.85 -12.88 18.77
N LEU A 3 -37.60 -13.10 17.68
CA LEU A 3 -37.11 -12.99 16.30
C LEU A 3 -36.42 -11.64 16.06
N LYS A 4 -36.91 -10.57 16.68
CA LYS A 4 -36.28 -9.24 16.66
C LYS A 4 -34.87 -9.24 17.26
N LYS A 5 -34.64 -9.96 18.36
CA LYS A 5 -33.34 -10.02 19.04
C LYS A 5 -32.30 -10.72 18.15
N LYS A 6 -32.68 -11.85 17.55
CA LYS A 6 -31.81 -12.59 16.61
C LYS A 6 -31.48 -11.75 15.37
N LEU A 7 -32.45 -11.00 14.84
CA LEU A 7 -32.22 -10.10 13.71
C LEU A 7 -31.25 -8.96 14.06
N MET A 8 -31.39 -8.38 15.26
CA MET A 8 -30.49 -7.32 15.74
C MET A 8 -29.07 -7.81 15.96
N GLU A 9 -28.90 -9.02 16.50
CA GLU A 9 -27.57 -9.65 16.65
C GLU A 9 -26.90 -9.85 15.29
N ILE A 10 -27.62 -10.40 14.31
CA ILE A 10 -27.08 -10.59 12.95
C ILE A 10 -26.71 -9.24 12.31
N LEU A 11 -27.53 -8.21 12.48
CA LEU A 11 -27.22 -6.87 11.95
C LEU A 11 -25.96 -6.27 12.59
N PHE A 12 -25.79 -6.47 13.90
CA PHE A 12 -24.61 -6.01 14.62
C PHE A 12 -23.35 -6.73 14.14
N ASP A 13 -23.40 -8.06 14.00
CA ASP A 13 -22.27 -8.85 13.51
C ASP A 13 -21.87 -8.47 12.08
N VAL A 14 -22.85 -8.21 11.20
CA VAL A 14 -22.59 -7.77 9.82
C VAL A 14 -21.98 -6.36 9.81
N PHE A 15 -22.46 -5.46 10.66
CA PHE A 15 -21.90 -4.12 10.79
C PHE A 15 -20.44 -4.19 11.23
N ASP A 16 -20.14 -4.95 12.29
CA ASP A 16 -18.77 -5.13 12.79
C ASP A 16 -17.85 -5.70 11.70
N MET A 17 -18.32 -6.70 10.94
CA MET A 17 -17.55 -7.28 9.84
C MET A 17 -17.25 -6.25 8.74
N ILE A 18 -18.24 -5.46 8.34
CA ILE A 18 -18.07 -4.42 7.31
C ILE A 18 -17.12 -3.34 7.81
N SER A 19 -17.31 -2.85 9.04
CA SER A 19 -16.44 -1.85 9.65
C SER A 19 -14.99 -2.32 9.72
N PHE A 20 -14.75 -3.59 10.07
CA PHE A 20 -13.42 -4.17 10.06
C PHE A 20 -12.80 -4.19 8.65
N LEU A 21 -13.54 -4.65 7.65
CA LEU A 21 -13.07 -4.68 6.26
C LEU A 21 -12.76 -3.29 5.72
N VAL A 22 -13.60 -2.30 6.02
CA VAL A 22 -13.39 -0.91 5.62
C VAL A 22 -12.16 -0.33 6.31
N PHE A 23 -11.96 -0.62 7.60
CA PHE A 23 -10.80 -0.16 8.35
C PHE A 23 -9.49 -0.72 7.78
N VAL A 24 -9.42 -2.05 7.60
CA VAL A 24 -8.25 -2.71 7.01
C VAL A 24 -8.02 -2.25 5.58
N GLY A 25 -9.07 -2.18 4.77
CA GLY A 25 -9.00 -1.67 3.39
C GLY A 25 -8.49 -0.23 3.34
N GLY A 26 -8.97 0.63 4.25
CA GLY A 26 -8.51 2.00 4.39
C GLY A 26 -7.00 2.09 4.67
N ILE A 27 -6.49 1.27 5.60
CA ILE A 27 -5.06 1.20 5.89
C ILE A 27 -4.25 0.73 4.67
N VAL A 28 -4.69 -0.33 3.99
CA VAL A 28 -4.01 -0.86 2.80
C VAL A 28 -3.97 0.20 1.69
N LEU A 29 -5.09 0.87 1.43
CA LEU A 29 -5.15 1.95 0.44
C LEU A 29 -4.26 3.13 0.84
N PHE A 30 -4.26 3.51 2.13
CA PHE A 30 -3.39 4.57 2.63
C PHE A 30 -1.91 4.24 2.38
N ILE A 31 -1.46 3.03 2.74
CA ILE A 31 -0.09 2.59 2.48
C ILE A 31 0.22 2.62 0.97
N ARG A 32 -0.68 2.06 0.15
CA ARG A 32 -0.50 1.99 -1.31
C ARG A 32 -0.40 3.36 -1.96
N PHE A 33 -1.20 4.33 -1.54
CA PHE A 33 -1.22 5.65 -2.18
C PHE A 33 -0.15 6.61 -1.63
N PHE A 34 0.19 6.51 -0.34
CA PHE A 34 0.99 7.54 0.33
C PHE A 34 2.36 7.05 0.83
N VAL A 35 2.52 5.77 1.15
CA VAL A 35 3.72 5.27 1.83
C VAL A 35 4.71 4.69 0.82
N ALA A 36 4.33 3.62 0.12
CA ALA A 36 5.26 2.93 -0.76
C ALA A 36 4.54 2.19 -1.89
N ASN A 37 5.24 1.98 -3.02
CA ASN A 37 4.70 1.23 -4.16
C ASN A 37 5.69 0.17 -4.65
N PRO A 38 5.22 -1.05 -4.94
CA PRO A 38 6.04 -2.06 -5.59
C PRO A 38 6.24 -1.71 -7.06
N TYR A 39 7.45 -1.92 -7.56
CA TYR A 39 7.82 -1.83 -8.98
C TYR A 39 8.65 -3.04 -9.37
N THR A 40 8.61 -3.37 -10.65
CA THR A 40 9.49 -4.37 -11.25
C THR A 40 10.54 -3.66 -12.08
N VAL A 41 11.81 -4.00 -11.87
CA VAL A 41 12.92 -3.43 -12.62
C VAL A 41 12.91 -3.99 -14.06
N VAL A 42 12.99 -3.09 -15.04
CA VAL A 42 12.98 -3.44 -16.47
C VAL A 42 14.28 -2.96 -17.11
N GLY A 43 14.99 -3.88 -17.75
CA GLY A 43 16.28 -3.63 -18.41
C GLY A 43 17.49 -3.72 -17.47
N ALA A 44 18.69 -3.64 -18.06
CA ALA A 44 19.96 -3.93 -17.39
C ALA A 44 20.75 -2.69 -16.94
N SER A 45 20.18 -1.48 -17.03
CA SER A 45 20.89 -0.22 -16.73
C SER A 45 21.30 -0.08 -15.27
N MET A 46 20.63 -0.81 -14.37
CA MET A 46 20.85 -0.78 -12.93
C MET A 46 21.75 -1.91 -12.43
N TYR A 47 22.31 -2.73 -13.32
CA TYR A 47 23.26 -3.78 -12.96
C TYR A 47 24.57 -3.17 -12.40
N PRO A 48 25.17 -3.71 -11.32
CA PRO A 48 24.79 -4.94 -10.61
C PRO A 48 23.86 -4.73 -9.41
N ALA A 49 23.43 -3.50 -9.13
CA ALA A 49 22.64 -3.21 -7.93
C ALA A 49 21.22 -3.78 -8.01
N PHE A 50 20.62 -3.76 -9.20
CA PHE A 50 19.34 -4.39 -9.49
C PHE A 50 19.41 -5.19 -10.79
N GLU A 51 18.85 -6.38 -10.77
CA GLU A 51 18.74 -7.27 -11.92
C GLU A 51 17.37 -7.14 -12.60
N GLU A 52 17.28 -7.61 -13.84
CA GLU A 52 16.03 -7.59 -14.59
C GLU A 52 14.97 -8.48 -13.90
N ASN A 53 13.75 -7.96 -13.77
CA ASN A 53 12.63 -8.57 -13.05
C ASN A 53 12.70 -8.54 -11.52
N ASP A 54 13.66 -7.81 -10.94
CA ASP A 54 13.67 -7.59 -9.49
C ASP A 54 12.40 -6.84 -9.04
N PHE A 55 11.79 -7.33 -7.96
CA PHE A 55 10.68 -6.68 -7.28
C PHE A 55 11.19 -5.76 -6.18
N ILE A 56 11.09 -4.45 -6.41
CA ILE A 56 11.54 -3.43 -5.47
C ILE A 56 10.35 -2.67 -4.89
N VAL A 57 10.49 -2.20 -3.66
CA VAL A 57 9.49 -1.33 -3.00
C VAL A 57 10.06 0.07 -2.91
N VAL A 58 9.38 1.02 -3.57
CA VAL A 58 9.82 2.40 -3.69
C VAL A 58 9.08 3.27 -2.68
N ASP A 59 9.84 4.00 -1.87
CA ASP A 59 9.31 4.96 -0.91
C ASP A 59 8.73 6.21 -1.60
N LYS A 60 7.54 6.63 -1.15
CA LYS A 60 6.86 7.85 -1.59
C LYS A 60 6.87 8.96 -0.53
N ILE A 61 7.28 8.67 0.70
CA ILE A 61 7.29 9.62 1.81
C ILE A 61 8.47 10.57 1.68
N THR A 62 9.69 10.03 1.54
CA THR A 62 10.93 10.82 1.45
C THR A 62 10.88 11.92 0.38
N PRO A 63 10.45 11.68 -0.87
CA PRO A 63 10.38 12.76 -1.87
C PRO A 63 9.33 13.84 -1.56
N ARG A 64 8.39 13.61 -0.64
CA ARG A 64 7.33 14.58 -0.27
C ARG A 64 7.66 15.38 0.99
N PHE A 65 8.29 14.74 1.97
CA PHE A 65 8.47 15.31 3.32
C PHE A 65 9.92 15.30 3.81
N GLY A 66 10.83 14.65 3.08
CA GLY A 66 12.24 14.56 3.41
C GLY A 66 13.14 15.15 2.33
N GLU A 67 14.44 14.88 2.47
CA GLU A 67 15.45 15.29 1.51
C GLU A 67 16.05 14.06 0.83
N ILE A 68 16.11 14.08 -0.50
CA ILE A 68 16.83 13.08 -1.29
C ILE A 68 18.33 13.33 -1.12
N LYS A 69 19.08 12.30 -0.76
CA LYS A 69 20.52 12.37 -0.51
C LYS A 69 21.32 11.85 -1.69
N ARG A 70 22.58 12.26 -1.76
CA ARG A 70 23.52 11.70 -2.73
C ARG A 70 23.69 10.21 -2.46
N GLY A 71 23.50 9.41 -3.50
CA GLY A 71 23.54 7.94 -3.43
C GLY A 71 22.15 7.29 -3.40
N ASP A 72 21.07 8.05 -3.21
CA ASP A 72 19.71 7.50 -3.27
C ASP A 72 19.35 7.10 -4.70
N VAL A 73 18.74 5.92 -4.85
CA VAL A 73 18.16 5.45 -6.11
C VAL A 73 16.72 5.96 -6.19
N ILE A 74 16.41 6.70 -7.26
CA ILE A 74 15.10 7.32 -7.44
C ILE A 74 14.40 6.81 -8.69
N VAL A 75 13.07 6.78 -8.64
CA VAL A 75 12.21 6.52 -9.80
C VAL A 75 11.57 7.84 -10.22
N PHE A 76 11.68 8.18 -11.50
CA PHE A 76 11.11 9.40 -12.07
C PHE A 76 10.46 9.12 -13.43
N VAL A 77 9.56 10.00 -13.86
CA VAL A 77 8.95 9.94 -15.19
C VAL A 77 9.89 10.68 -16.16
N PRO A 78 10.37 10.04 -17.23
CA PRO A 78 11.19 10.72 -18.23
C PRO A 78 10.38 11.85 -18.91
N PRO A 79 11.04 12.95 -19.30
CA PRO A 79 10.39 14.08 -19.96
C PRO A 79 9.81 13.73 -21.34
#